data_AF-A0A7S0JZJ1-F1
#
_entry.id   AF-A0A7S0JZJ1-F1
#
_cell.length_a   1.000
_cell.length_b   1.000
_cell.length_c   1.000
_cell.angle_alpha   90.00
_cell.angle_beta   90.00
_cell.angle_gamma   90.00
#
_symmetry.space_group_name_H-M   'P 1'
#
loop_
_entity.id
_entity.type
_entity.pdbx_description
1 polymer ?
#
loop_
_entity_poly.entity_id
_entity_poly.type
_entity_poly.pdbx_seq_one_letter_code
_entity_poly.pdbx_strand_id
1 'polypeptide(L)'
;AELAPLLRSVADGFVSEGSANEAMQVGLNTTREVLLRVPLAAKEEGVRDLMSDLAGYKRHRDNGVVAAAKSLIHVLQEVAPEVLRKRDRGRPDAPGRHDEDGDGERLGQREYGATRVLR
;
A
#
# COMPACT_ATOMS: atom_id res chain seq x y z
N ALA A 1 -7.12 19.59 -1.30
CA ALA A 1 -8.07 18.58 -1.78
C ALA A 1 -7.85 17.37 -0.91
N GLU A 2 -8.82 16.94 -0.12
CA GLU A 2 -8.64 15.82 0.81
C GLU A 2 -8.77 14.51 0.04
N LEU A 3 -7.64 13.94 -0.40
CA LEU A 3 -7.60 12.60 -0.99
C LEU A 3 -7.45 11.52 0.08
N ALA A 4 -7.04 11.88 1.30
CA ALA A 4 -6.94 10.96 2.42
C ALA A 4 -8.22 10.14 2.68
N PRO A 5 -9.45 10.71 2.71
CA PRO A 5 -10.67 9.93 2.90
C PRO A 5 -10.95 8.97 1.74
N LEU A 6 -10.62 9.38 0.50
CA LEU A 6 -10.77 8.54 -0.69
C LEU A 6 -9.83 7.35 -0.64
N LEU A 7 -8.53 7.59 -0.39
CA LEU A 7 -7.52 6.53 -0.30
C LEU A 7 -7.85 5.53 0.81
N ARG A 8 -8.37 6.03 1.94
CA ARG A 8 -8.85 5.19 3.04
C ARG A 8 -10.04 4.34 2.61
N SER A 9 -11.05 4.93 1.98
CA SER A 9 -12.22 4.20 1.49
C SER A 9 -11.85 3.12 0.47
N VAL A 10 -10.87 3.37 -0.42
CA VAL A 10 -10.35 2.36 -1.34
C VAL A 10 -9.69 1.22 -0.57
N ALA A 11 -8.83 1.53 0.41
CA ALA A 11 -8.17 0.51 1.20
C ALA A 11 -9.17 -0.34 2.01
N ASP A 12 -10.13 0.29 2.68
CA ASP A 12 -11.15 -0.39 3.48
C ASP A 12 -12.05 -1.30 2.64
N GLY A 13 -12.41 -0.86 1.43
CA GLY A 13 -13.30 -1.62 0.56
C GLY A 13 -12.63 -2.75 -0.21
N PHE A 14 -11.33 -2.62 -0.51
CA PHE A 14 -10.66 -3.51 -1.46
C PHE A 14 -9.48 -4.28 -0.86
N VAL A 15 -8.82 -3.77 0.18
CA VAL A 15 -7.54 -4.29 0.66
C VAL A 15 -7.62 -4.73 2.12
N SER A 16 -8.16 -5.93 2.33
CA SER A 16 -8.26 -6.60 3.63
C SER A 16 -7.86 -8.08 3.53
N GLU A 17 -7.59 -8.76 4.66
CA GLU A 17 -7.28 -10.21 4.66
C GLU A 17 -8.42 -11.08 4.08
N GLY A 18 -9.67 -10.59 4.18
CA GLY A 18 -10.86 -11.27 3.68
C GLY A 18 -11.22 -10.91 2.24
N SER A 19 -10.53 -9.95 1.63
CA SER A 19 -10.78 -9.54 0.25
C SER A 19 -10.31 -10.61 -0.74
N ALA A 20 -10.99 -10.70 -1.88
CA ALA A 20 -10.51 -11.50 -3.01
C ALA A 20 -9.16 -10.94 -3.52
N ASN A 21 -8.27 -11.81 -4.00
CA ASN A 21 -6.94 -11.40 -4.46
C ASN A 21 -7.04 -10.34 -5.57
N GLU A 22 -7.99 -10.48 -6.49
CA GLU A 22 -8.25 -9.53 -7.58
C GLU A 22 -8.72 -8.17 -7.05
N ALA A 23 -9.56 -8.16 -6.00
CA ALA A 23 -10.01 -6.93 -5.37
C ALA A 23 -8.83 -6.18 -4.71
N MET A 24 -7.96 -6.91 -4.03
CA MET A 24 -6.75 -6.33 -3.42
C MET A 24 -5.80 -5.76 -4.46
N GLN A 25 -5.59 -6.46 -5.58
CA GLN A 25 -4.81 -5.97 -6.71
C GLN A 25 -5.39 -4.66 -7.27
N VAL A 26 -6.71 -4.58 -7.44
CA VAL A 26 -7.39 -3.36 -7.88
C VAL A 26 -7.19 -2.23 -6.88
N GLY A 27 -7.35 -2.47 -5.57
CA GLY A 27 -7.17 -1.45 -4.55
C GLY A 27 -5.74 -0.89 -4.49
N LEU A 28 -4.74 -1.77 -4.54
CA LEU A 28 -3.32 -1.39 -4.53
C LEU A 28 -2.93 -0.62 -5.80
N ASN A 29 -3.34 -1.10 -6.98
CA ASN A 29 -3.06 -0.42 -8.24
C ASN A 29 -3.80 0.92 -8.35
N THR A 30 -5.03 1.01 -7.86
CA THR A 30 -5.80 2.27 -7.81
C THR A 30 -5.08 3.30 -6.94
N THR A 31 -4.64 2.88 -5.74
CA THR A 31 -3.86 3.74 -4.84
C THR A 31 -2.59 4.25 -5.52
N ARG A 32 -1.85 3.36 -6.18
CA ARG A 32 -0.66 3.73 -6.97
C ARG A 32 -0.98 4.78 -8.04
N GLU A 33 -2.03 4.58 -8.82
CA GLU A 33 -2.42 5.51 -9.89
C GLU A 33 -2.86 6.88 -9.37
N VAL A 34 -3.47 6.94 -8.18
CA VAL A 34 -3.76 8.22 -7.50
C VAL A 34 -2.46 8.92 -7.14
N LEU A 35 -1.50 8.23 -6.52
CA LEU A 35 -0.23 8.83 -6.10
C LEU A 35 0.65 9.29 -7.27
N LEU A 36 0.58 8.61 -8.41
CA LEU A 36 1.26 9.07 -9.64
C LEU A 36 0.75 10.43 -10.13
N ARG A 37 -0.54 10.73 -9.93
CA ARG A 37 -1.18 11.99 -10.35
C ARG A 37 -1.10 13.06 -9.28
N VAL A 38 -1.21 12.66 -8.02
CA VAL A 38 -1.19 13.56 -6.86
C VAL A 38 -0.19 13.05 -5.81
N PRO A 39 1.12 13.25 -6.04
CA PRO A 39 2.17 12.78 -5.14
C PRO A 39 2.02 13.27 -3.69
N LEU A 40 1.48 14.48 -3.51
CA LEU A 40 1.27 15.09 -2.19
C LEU A 40 0.28 14.31 -1.31
N ALA A 41 -0.61 13.51 -1.92
CA ALA A 41 -1.58 12.72 -1.18
C ALA A 41 -0.91 11.69 -0.25
N ALA A 42 0.28 11.17 -0.59
CA ALA A 42 1.02 10.25 0.26
C ALA A 42 1.51 10.89 1.58
N LYS A 43 1.58 12.23 1.64
CA LYS A 43 2.05 12.99 2.80
C LYS A 43 0.91 13.63 3.60
N GLU A 44 -0.34 13.43 3.17
CA GLU A 44 -1.51 13.89 3.92
C GLU A 44 -1.59 13.20 5.28
N GLU A 45 -2.14 13.93 6.26
CA GLU A 45 -2.37 13.41 7.60
C GLU A 45 -3.29 12.17 7.54
N GLY A 46 -2.94 11.13 8.31
CA GLY A 46 -3.68 9.87 8.31
C GLY A 46 -3.45 8.96 7.08
N VAL A 47 -2.62 9.36 6.11
CA VAL A 47 -2.26 8.53 4.95
C VAL A 47 -0.95 7.78 5.15
N ARG A 48 -0.02 8.32 5.95
CA ARG A 48 1.29 7.73 6.18
C ARG A 48 1.24 6.27 6.64
N ASP A 49 0.50 5.98 7.70
CA ASP A 49 0.40 4.62 8.25
C ASP A 49 -0.28 3.69 7.24
N LEU A 50 -1.35 4.18 6.60
CA LEU A 50 -2.04 3.45 5.53
C LEU A 50 -1.07 3.03 4.41
N MET A 51 -0.21 3.92 3.93
CA MET A 51 0.77 3.59 2.88
C MET A 51 1.79 2.55 3.31
N SER A 52 2.29 2.65 4.55
CA SER A 52 3.18 1.64 5.13
C SER A 52 2.50 0.26 5.18
N ASP A 53 1.21 0.23 5.55
CA ASP A 53 0.47 -1.00 5.72
C ASP A 53 0.09 -1.62 4.36
N LEU A 54 -0.28 -0.80 3.36
CA LEU A 54 -0.48 -1.25 1.97
C LEU A 54 0.82 -1.78 1.33
N ALA A 55 1.95 -1.12 1.56
CA ALA A 55 3.27 -1.59 1.12
C ALA A 55 3.63 -2.96 1.71
N GLY A 56 3.12 -3.28 2.90
CA GLY A 56 3.31 -4.58 3.55
C GLY A 56 2.88 -5.76 2.68
N TYR A 57 1.84 -5.60 1.85
CA TYR A 57 1.31 -6.67 0.99
C TYR A 57 2.32 -7.20 -0.05
N LYS A 58 3.53 -6.63 -0.13
CA LYS A 58 4.68 -7.21 -0.86
C LYS A 58 5.07 -8.62 -0.39
N ARG A 59 4.61 -9.05 0.79
CA ARG A 59 4.78 -10.41 1.35
C ARG A 59 3.50 -11.25 1.34
N HIS A 60 2.51 -10.89 0.53
CA HIS A 60 1.27 -11.63 0.41
C HIS A 60 1.48 -12.99 -0.29
N ARG A 61 0.60 -13.96 -0.05
CA ARG A 61 0.67 -15.31 -0.67
C ARG A 61 0.39 -15.32 -2.18
N ASP A 62 -0.33 -14.30 -2.65
CA ASP A 62 -0.73 -14.17 -4.06
C ASP A 62 0.26 -13.28 -4.82
N ASN A 63 0.82 -13.79 -5.91
CA ASN A 63 1.83 -13.09 -6.70
C ASN A 63 1.31 -11.82 -7.37
N GLY A 64 0.02 -11.77 -7.73
CA GLY A 64 -0.59 -10.56 -8.31
C GLY A 64 -0.68 -9.45 -7.28
N VAL A 65 -1.10 -9.77 -6.05
CA VAL A 65 -1.09 -8.84 -4.91
C VAL A 65 0.33 -8.36 -4.60
N VAL A 66 1.30 -9.28 -4.59
CA VAL A 66 2.72 -8.94 -4.39
C VAL A 66 3.21 -7.96 -5.46
N ALA A 67 2.90 -8.22 -6.74
CA ALA A 67 3.29 -7.34 -7.85
C ALA A 67 2.66 -5.94 -7.72
N ALA A 68 1.38 -5.85 -7.35
CA ALA A 68 0.69 -4.58 -7.13
C ALA A 68 1.27 -3.81 -5.92
N ALA A 69 1.60 -4.49 -4.82
CA ALA A 69 2.22 -3.85 -3.67
C ALA A 69 3.65 -3.35 -3.98
N LYS A 70 4.46 -4.12 -4.73
CA LYS A 70 5.78 -3.69 -5.17
C LYS A 70 5.72 -2.49 -6.11
N SER A 71 4.74 -2.44 -7.03
CA SER A 71 4.56 -1.30 -7.91
C SER A 71 4.18 -0.03 -7.13
N LEU A 72 3.39 -0.16 -6.06
CA LEU A 72 3.10 0.94 -5.13
C LEU A 72 4.34 1.39 -4.36
N ILE A 73 5.17 0.46 -3.87
CA ILE A 73 6.43 0.78 -3.19
C ILE A 73 7.34 1.63 -4.07
N HIS A 74 7.49 1.27 -5.36
CA HIS A 74 8.32 2.06 -6.28
C HIS A 74 7.87 3.52 -6.38
N VAL A 75 6.56 3.76 -6.49
CA VAL A 75 6.02 5.14 -6.50
C VAL A 75 6.31 5.84 -5.17
N LEU A 76 6.12 5.16 -4.04
CA LEU A 76 6.38 5.71 -2.72
C LEU A 76 7.86 6.04 -2.48
N GLN A 77 8.80 5.25 -3.03
CA GLN A 77 10.23 5.54 -2.96
C GLN A 77 10.58 6.88 -3.63
N GLU A 78 9.89 7.22 -4.72
CA GLU A 78 10.11 8.46 -5.46
C GLU A 78 9.45 9.66 -4.79
N VAL A 79 8.20 9.51 -4.31
CA VAL A 79 7.38 10.67 -3.89
C VAL A 79 7.41 10.93 -2.38
N ALA A 80 7.49 9.88 -1.57
CA ALA A 80 7.37 9.97 -0.11
C ALA A 80 8.09 8.82 0.61
N PRO A 81 9.42 8.64 0.45
CA PRO A 81 10.16 7.52 1.02
C PRO A 81 10.06 7.43 2.55
N GLU A 82 9.77 8.53 3.23
CA GLU A 82 9.58 8.59 4.68
C GLU A 82 8.38 7.79 5.21
N VAL A 83 7.40 7.47 4.34
CA VAL A 83 6.24 6.63 4.69
C VAL A 83 6.58 5.14 4.65
N LEU A 84 7.62 4.78 3.92
CA LEU A 84 8.10 3.41 3.84
C LEU A 84 8.97 3.05 5.06
N ARG A 85 8.97 1.76 5.39
CA ARG A 85 9.93 1.17 6.35
C ARG A 85 11.34 1.32 5.79
N LYS A 86 12.36 1.45 6.65
CA LYS A 86 13.77 1.69 6.24
C LYS A 86 14.26 0.71 5.16
N ARG A 87 13.88 -0.57 5.24
CA ARG A 87 14.23 -1.62 4.26
C ARG A 87 13.63 -1.41 2.87
N ASP A 88 12.47 -0.74 2.80
CA ASP A 88 11.68 -0.59 1.58
C ASP A 88 11.96 0.73 0.87
N ARG A 89 12.74 1.65 1.45
CA ARG A 89 13.06 2.95 0.86
C ARG A 89 13.95 2.87 -0.38
N GLY A 90 14.53 1.71 -0.65
CA GLY A 90 15.46 1.52 -1.74
C GLY A 90 16.71 2.40 -1.59
N ARG A 91 17.52 2.38 -2.63
CA ARG A 91 18.68 3.25 -2.81
C ARG A 91 18.57 3.72 -4.27
N PRO A 92 18.60 5.02 -4.57
CA PRO A 92 18.22 5.55 -5.89
C PRO A 92 19.06 5.01 -7.08
N ASP A 93 20.16 4.31 -6.81
CA ASP A 93 21.22 4.00 -7.77
C ASP A 93 21.68 2.52 -7.73
N ALA A 94 20.94 1.61 -7.08
CA ALA A 94 21.29 0.19 -7.04
C ALA A 94 20.54 -0.64 -8.11
N PRO A 95 21.21 -1.24 -9.10
CA PRO A 95 20.56 -2.15 -10.04
C PRO A 95 20.12 -3.43 -9.30
N GLY A 96 18.84 -3.77 -9.46
CA GLY A 96 18.19 -5.06 -9.19
C GLY A 96 18.72 -5.87 -8.00
N ARG A 97 18.08 -5.76 -6.84
CA ARG A 97 18.21 -6.78 -5.80
C ARG A 97 17.16 -7.87 -5.97
N HIS A 98 17.59 -9.12 -5.85
CA HIS A 98 16.70 -10.23 -5.51
C HIS A 98 16.20 -10.01 -4.09
N ASP A 99 14.89 -9.88 -3.93
CA ASP A 99 14.23 -9.76 -2.63
C ASP A 99 14.33 -11.11 -1.89
N GLU A 100 15.41 -11.32 -1.14
CA GLU A 100 15.48 -12.39 -0.14
C GLU A 100 14.71 -11.94 1.11
N ASP A 101 13.38 -11.98 1.05
CA ASP A 101 12.49 -11.65 2.16
C ASP A 101 11.97 -12.94 2.82
N GLY A 102 12.74 -13.46 3.77
CA GLY A 102 12.30 -14.48 4.73
C GLY A 102 11.22 -13.95 5.68
N ASP A 103 10.33 -14.88 6.02
CA ASP A 103 9.35 -14.91 7.11
C ASP A 103 8.20 -13.88 7.05
N GLY A 104 7.03 -14.39 6.64
CA GLY A 104 5.77 -13.68 6.54
C GLY A 104 5.19 -13.32 7.91
N GLU A 105 5.40 -12.08 8.32
CA GLU A 105 4.62 -11.49 9.41
C GLU A 105 3.20 -11.17 8.91
N ARG A 106 2.20 -11.60 9.70
CA ARG A 106 0.77 -11.43 9.43
C ARG A 106 0.42 -9.94 9.32
N LEU A 107 0.14 -9.50 8.10
CA LEU A 107 -0.30 -8.13 7.80
C LEU A 107 -1.81 -8.14 7.61
N GLY A 108 -2.55 -7.62 8.58
CA GLY A 108 -3.99 -7.43 8.41
C GLY A 108 -4.87 -7.31 9.64
N GLN A 109 -4.31 -6.97 10.81
CA GLN A 109 -5.13 -6.70 12.00
C GLN A 109 -5.56 -5.24 12.18
N ARG A 110 -5.26 -4.37 11.22
CA ARG A 110 -5.67 -2.97 11.30
C ARG A 110 -6.89 -2.76 10.40
N GLU A 111 -8.08 -2.85 10.98
CA GLU A 111 -9.27 -2.22 10.40
C GLU A 111 -9.08 -0.71 10.47
N TYR A 112 -8.98 -0.04 9.32
CA TYR A 112 -8.73 1.39 9.23
C TYR A 112 -10.03 2.20 9.37
N GLY A 113 -10.87 1.82 10.33
CA GLY A 113 -12.12 2.49 10.66
C GLY A 113 -13.28 1.97 9.84
N ALA A 114 -13.86 0.84 10.26
CA ALA A 114 -15.12 0.35 9.76
C ALA A 114 -16.21 1.45 9.92
N THR A 115 -16.57 2.11 8.82
CA THR A 115 -17.81 2.88 8.80
C THR A 115 -18.93 1.85 8.75
N ARG A 116 -19.43 1.50 9.95
CA ARG A 116 -20.58 0.63 10.15
C ARG A 116 -21.78 1.30 9.48
N VAL A 117 -22.04 0.96 8.22
CA VAL A 117 -23.35 1.21 7.62
C VAL A 117 -24.30 0.27 8.34
N LEU A 118 -24.98 0.81 9.36
CA LEU A 118 -26.05 0.13 10.08
C LEU A 118 -27.10 -0.27 9.04
N ARG A 119 -27.30 -1.57 8.87
CA ARG A 119 -28.58 -2.13 8.41
C ARG A 119 -29.53 -2.18 9.59
#